data_AF-A0A1E4K992-F1
#
_entry.id   AF-A0A1E4K992-F1
#
_cell.length_a   1.000
_cell.length_b   1.000
_cell.length_c   1.000
_cell.angle_alpha   90.00
_cell.angle_beta   90.00
_cell.angle_gamma   90.00
#
_symmetry.space_group_name_H-M   'P 1'
#
loop_
_entity.id
_entity.type
_entity.pdbx_description
1 polymer ?
#
loop_
_entity_poly.entity_id
_entity_poly.type
_entity_poly.pdbx_seq_one_letter_code
_entity_poly.pdbx_strand_id
1 'polypeptide(L)'
;MLRRLSLLLLSLFALPLAAATEPLPQTFSYSVYTEMAAAHTDALAGRSLVERVTAPGPRGLLIRFPRGSDARATIYLRSGPLRYVADDKDELHLPDKREWRRDNPRIELSVRPLALGLDFGG
;
A
#
# COMPACT_ATOMS: atom_id res chain seq x y z
N MET A 1 -61.59 -21.58 18.48
CA MET A 1 -61.51 -22.08 17.09
C MET A 1 -60.58 -21.17 16.29
N LEU A 2 -59.80 -21.81 15.41
CA LEU A 2 -58.61 -21.33 14.71
C LEU A 2 -58.78 -20.05 13.87
N ARG A 3 -57.70 -19.26 13.76
CA ARG A 3 -57.11 -18.88 12.46
C ARG A 3 -55.63 -18.50 12.63
N ARG A 4 -54.75 -19.40 12.19
CA ARG A 4 -53.36 -19.11 11.80
C ARG A 4 -53.41 -18.38 10.45
N LEU A 5 -52.61 -17.34 10.26
CA LEU A 5 -52.10 -17.00 8.93
C LEU A 5 -50.71 -16.37 9.05
N SER A 6 -49.75 -17.08 8.49
CA SER A 6 -48.36 -16.68 8.26
C SER A 6 -48.28 -15.57 7.20
N LEU A 7 -47.30 -14.67 7.36
CA LEU A 7 -46.57 -13.91 6.33
C LEU A 7 -45.46 -13.19 7.11
N LEU A 8 -44.25 -13.75 7.25
CA LEU A 8 -43.21 -13.83 6.22
C LEU A 8 -43.12 -12.53 5.40
N LEU A 9 -42.40 -11.56 5.94
CA LEU A 9 -41.68 -10.58 5.13
C LEU A 9 -40.29 -10.39 5.73
N LEU A 10 -39.39 -11.30 5.32
CA LEU A 10 -38.01 -10.95 5.10
C LEU A 10 -37.99 -9.73 4.17
N SER A 11 -37.42 -8.62 4.62
CA SER A 11 -36.83 -7.63 3.73
C SER A 11 -35.40 -7.39 4.21
N LEU A 12 -34.56 -8.26 3.66
CA LEU A 12 -33.12 -8.19 3.59
C LEU A 12 -32.70 -6.95 2.80
N PHE A 13 -31.61 -6.31 3.22
CA PHE A 13 -30.72 -5.44 2.43
C PHE A 13 -31.32 -4.11 1.92
N ALA A 14 -30.66 -2.96 2.04
CA ALA A 14 -29.24 -2.76 1.80
C ALA A 14 -28.67 -1.67 2.71
N LEU A 15 -27.65 -2.02 3.48
CA LEU A 15 -26.64 -1.03 3.90
C LEU A 15 -25.74 -0.81 2.68
N PRO A 16 -25.56 0.43 2.17
CA PRO A 16 -24.40 0.71 1.36
C PRO A 16 -23.19 0.63 2.30
N LEU A 17 -22.47 -0.49 2.22
CA LEU A 17 -21.10 -0.55 2.74
C LEU A 17 -20.30 0.43 1.87
N ALA A 18 -20.29 1.71 2.27
CA ALA A 18 -19.19 2.58 1.91
C ALA A 18 -17.94 1.79 2.28
N ALA A 19 -17.15 1.40 1.28
CA ALA A 19 -15.87 0.77 1.51
C ALA A 19 -15.07 1.81 2.31
N ALA A 20 -15.13 1.71 3.63
CA ALA A 20 -14.25 2.44 4.53
C ALA A 20 -12.87 1.91 4.16
N THR A 21 -12.21 2.61 3.23
CA THR A 21 -10.81 2.37 2.92
C THR A 21 -10.12 2.58 4.25
N GLU A 22 -9.69 1.48 4.87
CA GLU A 22 -9.06 1.55 6.18
C GLU A 22 -7.93 2.58 6.11
N PRO A 23 -7.83 3.48 7.10
CA PRO A 23 -6.82 4.52 7.06
C PRO A 23 -5.43 3.88 6.98
N LEU A 24 -4.60 4.36 6.05
CA LEU A 24 -3.27 3.81 5.86
C LEU A 24 -2.45 3.90 7.16
N PRO A 25 -1.71 2.83 7.50
CA PRO A 25 -0.93 2.79 8.73
C PRO A 25 0.25 3.77 8.65
N GLN A 26 0.57 4.41 9.77
CA GLN A 26 1.78 5.22 9.91
C GLN A 26 3.03 4.38 10.19
N THR A 27 2.84 3.11 10.56
CA THR A 27 3.92 2.17 10.84
C THR A 27 3.64 0.86 10.13
N PHE A 28 4.59 0.40 9.35
CA PHE A 28 4.49 -0.87 8.61
C PHE A 28 5.87 -1.48 8.41
N SER A 29 5.90 -2.73 7.97
CA SER A 29 7.14 -3.42 7.62
C SER A 29 7.43 -3.30 6.13
N TYR A 30 8.70 -3.39 5.74
CA TYR A 30 9.11 -3.34 4.33
C TYR A 30 8.45 -4.41 3.44
N SER A 31 7.90 -5.48 4.02
CA SER A 31 7.14 -6.51 3.30
C SER A 31 5.98 -5.95 2.47
N VAL A 32 5.41 -4.81 2.86
CA VAL A 32 4.37 -4.11 2.07
C VAL A 32 4.87 -3.85 0.65
N TYR A 33 6.11 -3.36 0.47
CA TYR A 33 6.70 -3.19 -0.85
C TYR A 33 6.81 -4.52 -1.60
N THR A 34 7.29 -5.57 -0.94
CA THR A 34 7.48 -6.87 -1.58
C THR A 34 6.16 -7.50 -2.03
N GLU A 35 5.09 -7.32 -1.24
CA GLU A 35 3.74 -7.78 -1.57
C GLU A 35 3.17 -7.01 -2.77
N MET A 36 3.33 -5.69 -2.81
CA MET A 36 2.92 -4.87 -3.95
C MET A 36 3.69 -5.22 -5.24
N ALA A 37 5.00 -5.43 -5.13
CA ALA A 37 5.84 -5.80 -6.28
C ALA A 37 5.50 -7.20 -6.81
N ALA A 38 5.20 -8.16 -5.92
CA ALA A 38 4.72 -9.48 -6.30
C ALA A 38 3.36 -9.39 -7.01
N ALA A 39 2.40 -8.67 -6.44
CA ALA A 39 1.08 -8.46 -7.06
C ALA A 39 1.17 -7.82 -8.45
N HIS A 40 2.10 -6.87 -8.65
CA HIS A 40 2.37 -6.30 -9.97
C HIS A 40 2.93 -7.34 -10.95
N THR A 41 3.87 -8.17 -10.51
CA THR A 41 4.46 -9.24 -11.33
C THR A 41 3.41 -10.28 -11.71
N ASP A 42 2.53 -10.65 -10.78
CA ASP A 42 1.44 -11.59 -11.01
C ASP A 42 0.41 -11.01 -11.99
N ALA A 43 0.11 -9.71 -11.90
CA ALA A 43 -0.77 -9.03 -12.85
C ALA A 43 -0.17 -8.98 -14.27
N LEU A 44 1.17 -8.97 -14.40
CA LEU A 44 1.85 -9.08 -15.69
C LEU A 44 1.84 -10.50 -16.24
N ALA A 45 1.72 -11.53 -15.41
CA ALA A 45 1.75 -12.92 -15.87
C ALA A 45 0.62 -13.25 -16.86
N GLY A 46 -0.54 -12.56 -16.75
CA GLY A 46 -1.66 -12.68 -17.68
C GLY A 46 -1.53 -11.88 -18.98
N ARG A 47 -0.41 -11.18 -19.21
CA ARG A 47 -0.15 -10.33 -20.39
C ARG A 47 0.66 -11.07 -21.46
N SER A 48 0.73 -10.49 -22.66
CA SER A 48 1.53 -11.05 -23.75
C SER A 48 3.03 -11.08 -23.40
N LEU A 49 3.81 -11.93 -24.09
CA LEU A 49 5.26 -12.02 -23.86
C LEU A 49 5.97 -10.66 -24.07
N VAL A 50 5.56 -9.90 -25.10
CA VAL A 50 6.15 -8.59 -25.41
C VAL A 50 5.87 -7.60 -24.28
N GLU A 51 4.65 -7.53 -23.78
CA GLU A 51 4.28 -6.66 -22.65
C GLU A 51 5.07 -7.01 -21.38
N ARG A 52 5.27 -8.30 -21.09
CA ARG A 52 6.03 -8.74 -19.91
C ARG A 52 7.50 -8.35 -19.97
N VAL A 53 8.13 -8.45 -21.14
CA VAL A 53 9.56 -8.15 -21.32
C VAL A 53 9.83 -6.64 -21.35
N THR A 54 8.85 -5.84 -21.79
CA THR A 54 8.99 -4.38 -21.92
C THR A 54 8.47 -3.60 -20.71
N ALA A 55 7.66 -4.23 -19.84
CA ALA A 55 7.16 -3.59 -18.63
C ALA A 55 8.31 -3.20 -17.67
N PRO A 56 8.37 -1.94 -17.21
CA PRO A 56 9.38 -1.53 -16.25
C PRO A 56 9.14 -2.25 -14.91
N GLY A 57 10.22 -2.77 -14.32
CA GLY A 57 10.17 -3.32 -12.97
C GLY A 57 10.11 -2.20 -11.92
N PRO A 58 9.44 -2.43 -10.78
CA PRO A 58 9.48 -1.49 -9.67
C PRO A 58 10.91 -1.36 -9.12
N ARG A 59 11.29 -0.13 -8.80
CA ARG A 59 12.59 0.27 -8.24
C ARG A 59 12.51 0.66 -6.77
N GLY A 60 11.31 0.71 -6.20
CA GLY A 60 11.11 1.10 -4.81
C GLY A 60 9.64 1.27 -4.42
N LEU A 61 9.45 1.76 -3.19
CA LEU A 61 8.15 2.14 -2.65
C LEU A 61 8.01 3.67 -2.76
N LEU A 62 6.91 4.10 -3.37
CA LEU A 62 6.47 5.49 -3.38
C LEU A 62 5.48 5.72 -2.24
N ILE A 63 5.70 6.76 -1.45
CA ILE A 63 4.79 7.19 -0.39
C ILE A 63 4.38 8.63 -0.69
N ARG A 64 3.07 8.89 -0.78
CA ARG A 64 2.53 10.24 -1.02
C ARG A 64 1.93 10.81 0.26
N PHE A 65 2.26 12.05 0.57
CA PHE A 65 1.81 12.74 1.77
C PHE A 65 0.85 13.90 1.44
N PRO A 66 0.13 14.43 2.45
CA PRO A 66 -0.62 15.67 2.30
C PRO A 66 0.31 16.83 1.91
N ARG A 67 -0.22 17.75 1.09
CA ARG A 67 0.56 18.88 0.60
C ARG A 67 1.05 19.80 1.70
N GLY A 68 2.31 20.22 1.60
CA GLY A 68 2.93 21.14 2.56
C GLY A 68 3.17 20.50 3.93
N SER A 69 3.31 19.18 3.98
CA SER A 69 3.59 18.48 5.22
C SER A 69 5.10 18.31 5.42
N ASP A 70 5.58 18.44 6.66
CA ASP A 70 6.96 18.09 7.03
C ASP A 70 7.14 16.57 7.14
N ALA A 71 6.70 15.83 6.11
CA ALA A 71 6.66 14.38 6.10
C ALA A 71 8.06 13.77 6.04
N ARG A 72 8.25 12.74 6.88
CA ARG A 72 9.51 12.02 7.06
C ARG A 72 9.20 10.54 7.26
N ALA A 73 10.13 9.69 6.84
CA ALA A 73 10.12 8.27 7.16
C ALA A 73 11.39 7.91 7.94
N THR A 74 11.24 7.11 8.99
CA THR A 74 12.35 6.47 9.71
C THR A 74 12.30 4.98 9.46
N ILE A 75 13.40 4.42 8.97
CA ILE A 75 13.57 3.00 8.71
C ILE A 75 14.50 2.43 9.78
N TYR A 76 14.02 1.48 10.55
CA TYR A 76 14.76 0.86 11.65
C TYR A 76 15.58 -0.32 11.13
N LEU A 77 16.79 -0.05 10.65
CA LEU A 77 17.73 -1.06 10.18
C LEU A 77 18.56 -1.61 11.34
N ARG A 78 19.17 -2.78 11.15
CA ARG A 78 20.12 -3.37 12.11
C ARG A 78 21.36 -2.50 12.34
N SER A 79 21.78 -1.76 11.31
CA SER A 79 22.91 -0.81 11.37
C SER A 79 22.57 0.51 12.06
N GLY A 80 21.29 0.74 12.39
CA GLY A 80 20.78 1.97 12.97
C GLY A 80 19.63 2.58 12.16
N PRO A 81 18.91 3.56 12.73
CA PRO A 81 17.80 4.21 12.05
C PRO A 81 18.28 5.07 10.87
N LEU A 82 17.66 4.89 9.72
CA LEU A 82 17.87 5.72 8.53
C LEU A 82 16.65 6.61 8.30
N ARG A 83 16.87 7.90 8.03
CA ARG A 83 15.81 8.88 7.85
C ARG A 83 15.73 9.35 6.40
N TYR A 84 14.51 9.44 5.89
CA TYR A 84 14.16 10.04 4.61
C TYR A 84 13.20 11.20 4.85
N VAL A 85 13.30 12.22 4.01
CA VAL A 85 12.40 13.38 4.00
C VAL A 85 11.65 13.35 2.68
N ALA A 86 10.37 13.73 2.70
CA ALA A 86 9.62 13.92 1.47
C ALA A 86 10.25 15.03 0.61
N ASP A 87 10.12 14.90 -0.71
CA ASP A 87 10.60 15.90 -1.66
C ASP A 87 9.62 17.08 -1.81
N ASP A 88 9.93 17.98 -2.74
CA ASP A 88 9.11 19.18 -3.04
C ASP A 88 7.71 18.86 -3.57
N LYS A 89 7.42 17.59 -3.89
CA LYS A 89 6.10 17.11 -4.34
C LYS A 89 5.32 16.41 -3.23
N ASP A 90 5.82 16.46 -2.00
CA ASP A 90 5.31 15.70 -0.86
C ASP A 90 5.36 14.17 -1.11
N GLU A 91 6.35 13.72 -1.88
CA GLU A 91 6.58 12.31 -2.21
C GLU A 91 7.86 11.80 -1.55
N LEU A 92 7.87 10.53 -1.14
CA LEU A 92 9.04 9.88 -0.59
C LEU A 92 9.29 8.57 -1.32
N HIS A 93 10.50 8.46 -1.87
CA HIS A 93 10.96 7.34 -2.67
C HIS A 93 11.90 6.47 -1.84
N LEU A 94 11.39 5.32 -1.38
CA LEU A 94 12.21 4.33 -0.68
C LEU A 94 12.80 3.34 -1.68
N PRO A 95 14.13 3.27 -1.82
CA PRO A 95 14.74 2.42 -2.83
C PRO A 95 14.53 0.94 -2.52
N ASP A 96 14.51 0.15 -3.58
CA ASP A 96 14.55 -1.29 -3.48
C ASP A 96 15.96 -1.78 -3.11
N LYS A 97 16.10 -2.31 -1.89
CA LYS A 97 17.37 -2.87 -1.40
C LYS A 97 17.23 -4.33 -1.00
N ARG A 98 18.14 -5.16 -1.51
CA ARG A 98 18.23 -6.59 -1.18
C ARG A 98 18.34 -6.83 0.33
N GLU A 99 19.11 -6.01 1.04
CA GLU A 99 19.25 -6.06 2.50
C GLU A 99 17.91 -5.84 3.21
N TRP A 100 17.08 -4.90 2.76
CA TRP A 100 15.80 -4.59 3.38
C TRP A 100 14.76 -5.65 3.11
N ARG A 101 14.75 -6.24 1.90
CA ARG A 101 13.89 -7.40 1.61
C ARG A 101 14.19 -8.58 2.54
N ARG A 102 15.46 -8.82 2.85
CA ARG A 102 15.89 -9.90 3.76
C ARG A 102 15.55 -9.58 5.21
N ASP A 103 15.88 -8.38 5.67
CA ASP A 103 15.80 -8.01 7.08
C ASP A 103 14.41 -7.50 7.49
N ASN A 104 13.56 -7.19 6.50
CA ASN A 104 12.20 -6.67 6.62
C ASN A 104 12.07 -5.57 7.70
N PRO A 105 12.80 -4.44 7.56
CA PRO A 105 12.84 -3.43 8.59
C PRO A 105 11.47 -2.76 8.78
N ARG A 106 11.24 -2.27 10.01
CA ARG A 106 10.10 -1.42 10.33
C ARG A 106 10.30 -0.03 9.74
N ILE A 107 9.25 0.51 9.16
CA ILE A 107 9.15 1.87 8.63
C ILE A 107 8.11 2.62 9.46
N GLU A 108 8.46 3.82 9.90
CA GLU A 108 7.60 4.72 10.66
C GLU A 108 7.54 6.07 9.97
N LEU A 109 6.32 6.56 9.73
CA LEU A 109 6.03 7.81 9.05
C LEU A 109 5.64 8.89 10.05
N SER A 110 6.23 10.08 9.94
CA SER A 110 5.88 11.21 10.81
C SER A 110 4.44 11.70 10.60
N VAL A 111 3.94 11.55 9.38
CA VAL A 111 2.60 11.98 8.95
C VAL A 111 1.89 10.80 8.31
N ARG A 112 0.57 10.76 8.43
CA ARG A 112 -0.24 9.73 7.76
C ARG A 112 -0.14 9.89 6.24
N PRO A 113 0.17 8.81 5.49
CA PRO A 113 0.24 8.89 4.05
C PRO A 113 -1.16 8.95 3.42
N LEU A 114 -1.25 9.56 2.26
CA LEU A 114 -2.44 9.53 1.40
C LEU A 114 -2.47 8.26 0.54
N ALA A 115 -1.30 7.81 0.08
CA ALA A 115 -1.18 6.64 -0.77
C ALA A 115 0.19 5.97 -0.64
N LEU A 116 0.20 4.66 -0.86
CA LEU A 116 1.40 3.85 -1.11
C LEU A 116 1.35 3.37 -2.56
N GLY A 117 2.48 3.37 -3.25
CA GLY A 117 2.60 2.98 -4.65
C GLY A 117 3.93 2.30 -4.96
N LEU A 118 4.02 1.68 -6.12
CA LEU A 118 5.31 1.25 -6.67
C LEU A 118 5.98 2.44 -7.35
N ASP A 119 7.26 2.63 -7.04
CA ASP A 119 8.12 3.57 -7.76
C ASP A 119 8.80 2.85 -8.93
N PHE A 120 8.78 3.44 -10.13
CA PHE A 120 9.42 2.91 -11.33
C PHE A 120 10.65 3.73 -11.77
N GLY A 121 10.99 4.80 -11.03
CA GLY A 121 12.14 5.66 -11.28
C GLY A 121 11.99 6.55 -12.51
N GLY A 122 11.02 7.47 -12.45
CA GLY A 122 10.79 8.51 -13.44
C GLY A 122 11.87 9.59 -13.49
#